data_AF-A0A4R4LQ94-F1
#
_entry.id   AF-A0A4R4LQ94-F1
#
_cell.length_a   1.000
_cell.length_b   1.000
_cell.length_c   1.000
_cell.angle_alpha   90.00
_cell.angle_beta   90.00
_cell.angle_gamma   90.00
#
_symmetry.space_group_name_H-M   'P 1'
#
loop_
_entity.id
_entity.type
_entity.pdbx_description
1 polymer ?
#
loop_
_entity_poly.entity_id
_entity_poly.type
_entity_poly.pdbx_seq_one_letter_code
_entity_poly.pdbx_strand_id
1 'polypeptide(L)'
;MSDEIECPECGGTGEQRLGPLQLMCLYCHGRKVVSGEHEPADGPRPPGSPMDGERYDPRTHGPLPPVWEHPAVKGSGLCTHCLGAGVVVAEGTYAEAPCPLCSGGGR
;
A
#
# COMPACT_ATOMS: atom_id res chain seq x y z
N MET A 1 -22.38 8.37 -19.78
CA MET A 1 -22.54 7.20 -18.91
C MET A 1 -21.15 6.64 -18.77
N SER A 2 -20.52 6.79 -17.60
CA SER A 2 -19.21 6.17 -17.36
C SER A 2 -19.49 4.72 -17.00
N ASP A 3 -19.03 3.79 -17.82
CA ASP A 3 -19.19 2.36 -17.54
C ASP A 3 -18.29 2.02 -16.36
N GLU A 4 -18.84 1.89 -15.16
CA GLU A 4 -18.10 1.43 -14.00
C GLU A 4 -17.74 -0.05 -14.20
N ILE A 5 -16.46 -0.36 -14.07
CA ILE A 5 -15.92 -1.71 -14.18
C ILE A 5 -15.32 -2.13 -12.84
N GLU A 6 -15.27 -3.44 -12.57
CA GLU A 6 -14.57 -3.95 -11.39
C GLU A 6 -13.09 -3.55 -11.43
N CYS A 7 -12.55 -3.18 -10.27
CA CYS A 7 -11.17 -2.74 -10.15
C CYS A 7 -10.21 -3.87 -10.54
N PRO A 8 -9.46 -3.74 -11.66
CA PRO A 8 -8.57 -4.80 -12.13
C PRO A 8 -7.41 -5.06 -11.18
N GLU A 9 -6.97 -4.05 -10.42
CA GLU A 9 -5.84 -4.11 -9.49
C GLU A 9 -6.12 -4.87 -8.20
N CYS A 10 -7.39 -5.11 -7.87
CA CYS A 10 -7.76 -5.83 -6.65
C CYS A 10 -8.88 -6.85 -6.86
N GLY A 11 -9.34 -7.05 -8.11
CA GLY A 11 -10.46 -7.93 -8.43
C GLY A 11 -11.73 -7.60 -7.64
N GLY A 12 -12.02 -6.31 -7.45
CA GLY A 12 -13.20 -5.88 -6.71
C GLY A 12 -13.16 -6.09 -5.18
N THR A 13 -12.03 -6.51 -4.60
CA THR A 13 -11.91 -6.69 -3.14
C THR A 13 -11.86 -5.37 -2.39
N GLY A 14 -11.29 -4.32 -3.02
CA GLY A 14 -11.04 -3.02 -2.40
C GLY A 14 -9.76 -2.96 -1.57
N GLU A 15 -9.00 -4.06 -1.52
CA GLU A 15 -7.84 -4.21 -0.65
C GLU A 15 -6.67 -4.86 -1.41
N GLN A 16 -5.45 -4.55 -1.00
CA GLN A 16 -4.22 -5.16 -1.49
C GLN A 16 -3.47 -5.78 -0.33
N ARG A 17 -2.87 -6.94 -0.58
CA ARG A 17 -2.11 -7.69 0.42
C ARG A 17 -0.61 -7.49 0.16
N LEU A 18 0.10 -6.96 1.15
CA LEU A 18 1.56 -6.90 1.16
C LEU A 18 2.07 -7.79 2.30
N GLY A 19 2.40 -9.05 1.99
CA GLY A 19 2.73 -10.04 3.01
C GLY A 19 1.57 -10.27 3.99
N PRO A 20 1.75 -10.11 5.32
CA PRO A 20 0.67 -10.21 6.30
C PRO A 20 -0.18 -8.93 6.41
N LEU A 21 0.23 -7.83 5.76
CA LEU A 21 -0.47 -6.55 5.84
C LEU A 21 -1.61 -6.51 4.82
N GLN A 22 -2.78 -6.06 5.29
CA GLN A 22 -3.95 -5.79 4.47
C GLN A 22 -4.10 -4.27 4.38
N LEU A 23 -3.90 -3.74 3.18
CA LEU A 23 -3.96 -2.32 2.89
C LEU A 23 -5.16 -2.05 2.01
N MET A 24 -5.73 -0.85 2.10
CA MET A 24 -6.70 -0.41 1.12
C MET A 24 -6.07 -0.39 -0.27
N CYS A 25 -6.77 -0.89 -1.29
CA CYS A 25 -6.28 -0.88 -2.67
C CYS A 25 -5.99 0.56 -3.07
N LEU A 26 -4.73 0.85 -3.42
CA LEU A 26 -4.29 2.21 -3.72
C LEU A 26 -4.86 2.73 -5.06
N TYR A 27 -5.37 1.85 -5.91
CA TYR A 27 -5.88 2.17 -7.23
C TYR A 27 -7.37 2.55 -7.22
N CYS A 28 -8.22 1.74 -6.59
CA CYS A 28 -9.65 2.08 -6.42
C CYS A 28 -9.95 2.82 -5.11
N HIS A 29 -8.96 3.00 -4.22
CA HIS A 29 -9.14 3.58 -2.89
C HIS A 29 -10.27 2.91 -2.09
N GLY A 30 -10.37 1.58 -2.18
CA GLY A 30 -11.41 0.80 -1.49
C GLY A 30 -12.78 0.80 -2.18
N ARG A 31 -12.95 1.50 -3.31
CA ARG A 31 -14.25 1.59 -4.01
C ARG A 31 -14.66 0.32 -4.76
N LYS A 32 -13.74 -0.61 -4.98
CA LYS A 32 -13.97 -1.89 -5.70
C LYS A 32 -14.29 -1.76 -7.19
N VAL A 33 -14.70 -0.58 -7.64
CA VAL A 33 -14.94 -0.24 -9.04
C VAL A 33 -14.10 0.96 -9.48
N VAL A 34 -13.83 1.04 -10.78
CA VAL A 34 -13.15 2.15 -11.45
C VAL A 34 -13.92 2.54 -12.71
N SER A 35 -13.62 3.72 -13.28
CA SER A 35 -14.24 4.12 -14.55
C SER A 35 -13.70 3.29 -15.73
N GLY A 36 -14.53 3.05 -16.73
CA GLY A 36 -14.31 2.08 -17.81
C GLY A 36 -13.04 2.29 -18.65
N GLU A 37 -12.43 3.47 -18.61
CA GLU A 37 -11.11 3.72 -19.22
C GLU A 37 -9.96 3.13 -18.38
N HIS A 38 -10.24 2.38 -17.32
CA HIS A 38 -9.26 1.96 -16.30
C HIS A 38 -8.50 3.19 -15.74
N GLU A 39 -9.21 4.29 -15.55
CA GLU A 39 -8.68 5.42 -14.81
C GLU A 39 -8.71 5.05 -13.32
N PRO A 40 -7.65 5.37 -12.54
CA PRO A 40 -7.71 5.32 -11.09
C PRO A 40 -9.00 6.02 -10.63
N ALA A 41 -9.57 5.58 -9.51
CA ALA A 41 -10.82 6.14 -9.05
C ALA A 41 -10.62 7.60 -8.56
N ASP A 42 -10.50 8.56 -9.47
CA ASP A 42 -10.43 10.01 -9.26
C ASP A 42 -11.80 10.60 -8.86
N GLY A 43 -12.59 9.81 -8.14
CA GLY A 43 -13.80 10.27 -7.47
C GLY A 43 -13.51 10.85 -6.08
N PRO A 44 -14.50 11.51 -5.44
CA PRO A 44 -14.39 12.04 -4.09
C PRO A 44 -14.12 10.93 -3.07
N ARG A 45 -13.01 11.00 -2.33
CA ARG A 45 -12.67 10.01 -1.29
C ARG A 45 -13.82 9.88 -0.28
N PRO A 46 -14.10 8.67 0.25
CA PRO A 46 -15.14 8.49 1.24
C PRO A 46 -14.86 9.34 2.49
N PRO A 47 -15.90 9.96 3.10
CA PRO A 47 -15.76 10.79 4.28
C PRO A 47 -15.20 9.96 5.45
N GLY A 48 -14.17 10.49 6.12
CA GLY A 48 -13.45 9.80 7.21
C GLY A 48 -12.10 9.18 6.80
N SER A 49 -11.62 9.43 5.59
CA SER A 49 -10.22 9.14 5.22
C SER A 49 -9.29 10.07 6.03
N PRO A 50 -8.19 9.60 6.67
CA PRO A 50 -7.39 10.39 7.61
C PRO A 50 -6.60 11.57 7.02
N MET A 51 -6.82 11.91 5.75
CA MET A 51 -6.07 12.94 5.03
C MET A 51 -7.05 13.77 4.23
N ASP A 52 -7.53 14.84 4.86
CA ASP A 52 -8.28 15.89 4.19
C ASP A 52 -7.41 16.50 3.08
N GLY A 53 -7.86 16.30 1.84
CA GLY A 53 -7.85 17.34 0.81
C GLY A 53 -6.56 17.72 0.09
N GLU A 54 -5.36 17.46 0.61
CA GLU A 54 -4.13 17.85 -0.11
C GLU A 54 -3.46 16.63 -0.71
N ARG A 55 -3.37 16.60 -2.05
CA ARG A 55 -2.42 15.72 -2.73
C ARG A 55 -1.07 16.03 -2.12
N TYR A 56 -0.41 15.03 -1.52
CA TYR A 56 0.90 15.21 -0.91
C TYR A 56 1.82 15.89 -1.91
N ASP A 57 2.15 17.16 -1.65
CA ASP A 57 3.11 17.91 -2.46
C ASP A 57 4.47 17.83 -1.75
N PRO A 58 5.45 17.09 -2.31
CA PRO A 58 6.78 16.97 -1.73
C PRO A 58 7.50 18.32 -1.60
N ARG A 59 7.09 19.34 -2.36
CA ARG A 59 7.65 20.70 -2.28
C ARG A 59 7.17 21.44 -1.04
N THR A 60 5.96 21.15 -0.57
CA THR A 60 5.35 21.80 0.58
C THR A 60 5.60 21.02 1.87
N HIS A 61 5.64 19.70 1.79
CA HIS A 61 5.67 18.81 2.97
C HIS A 61 7.01 18.07 3.15
N GLY A 62 7.96 18.23 2.21
CA GLY A 62 9.21 17.48 2.18
C GLY A 62 9.05 16.08 1.57
N PRO A 63 10.06 15.19 1.60
CA PRO A 63 9.90 13.80 1.21
C PRO A 63 9.07 13.02 2.24
N LEU A 64 8.23 12.08 1.79
CA LEU A 64 7.52 11.21 2.71
C LEU A 64 8.55 10.45 3.55
N PRO A 65 8.37 10.37 4.88
CA PRO A 65 9.23 9.52 5.68
C PRO A 65 9.10 8.09 5.17
N PRO A 66 10.19 7.30 5.24
CA PRO A 66 10.12 5.94 4.78
C PRO A 66 9.08 5.15 5.60
N VAL A 67 8.45 4.16 4.97
CA VAL A 67 7.29 3.45 5.54
C VAL A 67 7.57 2.81 6.92
N TRP A 68 8.81 2.40 7.17
CA TRP A 68 9.24 1.84 8.47
C TRP A 68 9.24 2.86 9.62
N GLU A 69 9.18 4.16 9.32
CA GLU A 69 9.05 5.21 10.32
C GLU A 69 7.60 5.48 10.73
N HIS A 70 6.63 4.99 9.96
CA HIS A 70 5.21 5.22 10.20
C HIS A 70 4.79 4.61 11.56
N PRO A 71 4.04 5.33 12.41
CA PRO A 71 3.64 4.85 13.75
C PRO A 71 2.93 3.50 13.73
N ALA A 72 2.09 3.25 12.72
CA ALA A 72 1.42 1.96 12.55
C ALA A 72 2.41 0.80 12.32
N VAL A 73 3.52 1.04 11.61
CA VAL A 73 4.56 0.03 11.38
C VAL A 73 5.40 -0.14 12.65
N LYS A 74 5.85 0.94 13.28
CA LYS A 74 6.61 0.88 14.55
C LYS A 74 5.83 0.17 15.67
N GLY A 75 4.53 0.39 15.75
CA GLY A 75 3.66 -0.23 16.77
C GLY A 75 3.20 -1.65 16.45
N SER A 76 3.45 -2.16 15.24
CA SER A 76 2.93 -3.46 14.79
C SER A 76 3.67 -4.68 15.35
N GLY A 77 4.87 -4.49 15.91
CA GLY A 77 5.75 -5.60 16.31
C GLY A 77 6.20 -6.46 15.13
N LEU A 78 6.22 -5.90 13.92
CA LEU A 78 6.81 -6.51 12.74
C LEU A 78 8.25 -6.04 12.58
N CYS A 79 9.08 -6.90 11.98
CA CYS A 79 10.43 -6.52 11.59
C CYS A 79 10.34 -5.36 10.58
N THR A 80 10.89 -4.21 10.93
CA THR A 80 10.82 -2.98 10.11
C THR A 80 11.58 -3.07 8.79
N HIS A 81 12.47 -4.07 8.66
CA HIS A 81 13.28 -4.27 7.45
C HIS A 81 12.56 -5.08 6.38
N CYS A 82 11.86 -6.16 6.76
CA CYS A 82 11.08 -6.97 5.83
C CYS A 82 9.57 -6.73 5.94
N LEU A 83 9.15 -5.81 6.82
CA LEU A 83 7.75 -5.45 7.08
C LEU A 83 6.85 -6.65 7.38
N GLY A 84 7.38 -7.66 8.07
CA GLY A 84 6.63 -8.89 8.37
C GLY A 84 6.77 -10.02 7.36
N ALA A 85 7.40 -9.79 6.21
CA ALA A 85 7.50 -10.81 5.16
C ALA A 85 8.45 -11.96 5.51
N GLY A 86 9.40 -11.75 6.43
CA GLY A 86 10.43 -12.73 6.77
C GLY A 86 11.51 -12.89 5.68
N VAL A 87 11.31 -12.36 4.49
CA VAL A 87 12.25 -12.40 3.36
C VAL A 87 12.59 -11.00 2.86
N VAL A 88 13.73 -10.87 2.20
CA VAL A 88 14.16 -9.69 1.44
C VAL A 88 14.50 -10.12 0.01
N VAL A 89 14.32 -9.20 -0.93
CA VAL A 89 14.58 -9.45 -2.35
C VAL A 89 15.78 -8.64 -2.80
N ALA A 90 16.75 -9.30 -3.42
CA ALA A 90 17.91 -8.62 -3.99
C ALA A 90 17.52 -7.88 -5.28
N GLU A 91 17.82 -6.58 -5.34
CA GLU A 91 17.60 -5.76 -6.53
C GLU A 91 18.47 -6.29 -7.69
N GLY A 92 17.86 -6.46 -8.87
CA GLY A 92 18.51 -6.93 -10.10
C GLY A 92 18.41 -8.43 -10.37
N THR A 93 18.44 -9.29 -9.34
CA THR A 93 18.28 -10.74 -9.51
C THR A 93 16.90 -11.24 -9.11
N TYR A 94 16.13 -10.44 -8.36
CA TYR A 94 14.86 -10.85 -7.74
C TYR A 94 15.00 -12.11 -6.87
N ALA A 95 16.22 -12.40 -6.40
CA ALA A 95 16.46 -13.53 -5.53
C ALA A 95 15.92 -13.22 -4.12
N GLU A 96 15.09 -14.12 -3.60
CA GLU A 96 14.59 -14.06 -2.24
C GLU A 96 15.61 -14.67 -1.28
N ALA A 97 15.84 -13.99 -0.16
CA ALA A 97 16.66 -14.49 0.94
C ALA A 97 15.93 -14.25 2.27
N PRO A 98 16.16 -15.09 3.29
CA PRO A 98 15.67 -14.81 4.64
C PRO A 98 16.15 -13.42 5.09
N CYS A 99 15.25 -12.66 5.71
CA CYS A 99 15.56 -11.34 6.22
C CYS A 99 16.68 -11.47 7.28
N PRO A 100 17.82 -10.77 7.11
CA PRO A 100 18.97 -10.93 7.98
C PRO A 100 18.72 -10.44 9.41
N LEU A 101 17.71 -9.60 9.62
CA LEU A 101 17.39 -9.02 10.93
C LEU A 101 16.44 -9.88 11.77
N CYS A 102 15.52 -10.61 11.14
CA CYS A 102 14.56 -11.47 11.85
C CYS A 102 14.71 -12.96 11.51
N SER A 103 15.73 -13.33 10.72
CA SER A 103 16.06 -14.70 10.34
C SER A 103 14.88 -15.48 9.75
N GLY A 104 14.00 -14.82 8.98
CA GLY A 104 12.80 -15.47 8.44
C GLY A 104 11.53 -15.31 9.29
N GLY A 105 11.63 -14.86 10.54
CA GLY A 105 10.51 -14.84 11.48
C GLY A 105 9.50 -13.70 11.28
N GLY A 106 9.88 -12.63 10.58
CA GLY A 106 9.02 -11.49 10.27
C GLY A 106 8.70 -10.55 11.45
N ARG A 107 9.19 -10.83 12.66
CA ARG A 107 8.96 -10.02 13.87
C ARG A 107 10.27 -9.69 14.56
#